data_AF-A0A8T5QRR7-F1
#
_entry.id   AF-A0A8T5QRR7-F1
#
_cell.length_a   1.000
_cell.length_b   1.000
_cell.length_c   1.000
_cell.angle_alpha   90.00
_cell.angle_beta   90.00
_cell.angle_gamma   90.00
#
_symmetry.space_group_name_H-M   'P 1'
#
loop_
_entity.id
_entity.type
_entity.pdbx_description
1 polymer ?
#
loop_
_entity_poly.entity_id
_entity_poly.type
_entity_poly.pdbx_seq_one_letter_code
_entity_poly.pdbx_strand_id
1 'polypeptide(L)' 'MKQKLSITVDKRLISKIEAKLKQGLFRNKSHVIEYAIQEFLRNGKI' A
#
# COMPACT_ATOMS: atom_id res chain seq x y z
N MET A 1 -10.37 14.09 4.84
CA MET A 1 -9.28 14.22 5.84
C MET A 1 -8.57 12.88 5.93
N LYS A 2 -7.23 12.85 5.99
CA LYS A 2 -6.46 11.58 6.13
C LYS A 2 -5.95 11.45 7.56
N GLN A 3 -5.90 10.21 8.07
CA GLN A 3 -5.32 9.87 9.36
C GLN A 3 -4.00 9.14 9.15
N LYS A 4 -3.00 9.39 10.01
CA LYS A 4 -1.70 8.71 9.93
C LYS A 4 -1.82 7.32 10.54
N LEU A 5 -1.36 6.31 9.81
CA LEU A 5 -1.23 4.94 10.30
C LEU A 5 0.26 4.57 10.39
N SER A 6 0.65 3.90 11.47
CA SER A 6 1.99 3.33 11.65
C SER A 6 1.84 1.82 11.76
N ILE A 7 2.55 1.07 10.90
CA ILE A 7 2.52 -0.39 10.87
C ILE A 7 3.94 -0.95 10.76
N THR A 8 4.13 -2.14 11.31
CA THR A 8 5.33 -2.94 11.08
C THR A 8 5.04 -3.96 9.99
N VAL A 9 5.89 -4.02 8.98
CA VAL A 9 5.77 -4.96 7.85
C VAL A 9 7.12 -5.52 7.47
N ASP A 10 7.13 -6.69 6.83
CA ASP A 10 8.35 -7.35 6.38
C ASP A 10 9.10 -6.49 5.35
N LYS A 11 10.43 -6.45 5.47
CA LYS A 11 11.31 -5.66 4.59
C LYS A 11 11.16 -6.05 3.11
N ARG A 12 10.94 -7.34 2.81
CA ARG A 12 10.70 -7.84 1.45
C ARG A 12 9.43 -7.26 0.86
N LEU A 13 8.40 -7.01 1.67
CA LEU A 13 7.18 -6.35 1.23
C LEU A 13 7.46 -4.88 0.84
N ILE A 14 8.24 -4.16 1.66
CA ILE A 14 8.64 -2.78 1.35
C ILE A 14 9.40 -2.71 0.02
N SER A 15 10.33 -3.64 -0.24
CA SER A 15 11.06 -3.68 -1.51
C SER A 15 10.14 -3.89 -2.72
N LYS A 16 9.10 -4.72 -2.60
CA LYS A 16 8.10 -4.90 -3.67
C LYS A 16 7.29 -3.62 -3.91
N ILE A 17 6.91 -2.91 -2.85
CA ILE A 17 6.21 -1.62 -2.94
C ILE A 17 7.07 -0.58 -3.66
N GLU A 18 8.36 -0.49 -3.32
CA GLU A 18 9.29 0.44 -3.97
C GLU A 18 9.48 0.15 -5.46
N ALA A 19 9.54 -1.12 -5.85
CA ALA A 19 9.60 -1.50 -7.26
C ALA A 19 8.34 -1.05 -8.03
N LYS A 20 7.15 -1.15 -7.42
CA LYS A 20 5.89 -0.68 -8.02
C LYS A 20 5.80 0.84 -8.10
N LEU A 21 6.40 1.56 -7.15
CA LEU A 21 6.47 3.03 -7.19
C LEU A 21 7.29 3.53 -8.39
N LYS A 22 8.39 2.83 -8.73
CA LYS A 22 9.22 3.17 -9.90
C LYS A 22 8.47 3.05 -11.24
N GLN A 23 7.37 2.30 -11.29
CA GLN A 23 6.53 2.15 -12.48
C GLN A 23 5.59 3.35 -12.71
N GLY A 24 5.59 4.36 -11.84
CA GLY A 24 4.76 5.57 -11.98
C GLY A 24 3.28 5.38 -11.66
N LEU A 25 2.85 4.17 -11.29
CA LEU A 25 1.45 3.84 -10.97
C LEU A 25 0.96 4.47 -9.66
N PHE A 26 1.88 4.78 -8.72
CA PHE A 26 1.53 5.32 -7.41
C PHE A 26 2.44 6.49 -7.04
N ARG A 27 1.88 7.46 -6.29
CA ARG A 27 2.57 8.70 -5.91
C ARG A 27 3.57 8.50 -4.77
N ASN A 28 3.28 7.60 -3.84
CA ASN A 28 4.09 7.29 -2.66
C ASN A 28 3.64 5.98 -2.01
N LYS A 29 4.37 5.52 -0.98
CA LYS A 29 4.05 4.28 -0.23
C LYS A 29 2.64 4.32 0.38
N SER A 30 2.22 5.46 0.93
CA SER A 30 0.89 5.60 1.54
C SER A 30 -0.23 5.40 0.51
N HIS A 31 -0.06 5.89 -0.71
CA HIS A 31 -1.02 5.68 -1.80
C HIS A 31 -1.15 4.20 -2.19
N VAL A 32 -0.05 3.45 -2.18
CA VAL A 32 -0.05 2.00 -2.43
C VAL A 32 -0.85 1.26 -1.34
N ILE A 33 -0.57 1.57 -0.07
CA ILE A 33 -1.23 0.92 1.06
C ILE A 33 -2.72 1.27 1.09
N GLU A 34 -3.07 2.54 0.84
CA GLU A 34 -4.47 2.99 0.78
C GLU A 34 -5.25 2.27 -0.33
N TYR A 35 -4.68 2.16 -1.53
CA TYR A 35 -5.28 1.39 -2.63
C TYR A 35 -5.47 -0.08 -2.28
N ALA A 36 -4.42 -0.73 -1.74
CA ALA A 36 -4.48 -2.15 -1.39
C ALA A 36 -5.52 -2.44 -0.31
N ILE A 37 -5.64 -1.57 0.70
CA ILE A 37 -6.66 -1.68 1.76
C ILE A 37 -8.05 -1.49 1.17
N GLN A 38 -8.25 -0.52 0.27
CA GLN A 38 -9.54 -0.30 -0.38
C GLN A 38 -9.97 -1.51 -1.23
N GLU A 39 -9.06 -2.08 -2.02
CA GLU A 39 -9.34 -3.27 -2.81
C GLU A 39 -9.61 -4.50 -1.94
N PHE A 40 -8.86 -4.65 -0.84
CA PHE A 40 -9.12 -5.70 0.15
C PHE A 40 -10.51 -5.56 0.78
N LEU A 41 -10.92 -4.35 1.18
CA LEU A 41 -12.24 -4.11 1.78
C LEU A 41 -13.38 -4.25 0.75
N ARG A 42 -13.12 -3.98 -0.52
CA ARG A 42 -14.13 -4.08 -1.60
C ARG A 42 -14.36 -5.53 -2.03
N ASN A 43 -13.29 -6.31 -2.16
CA ASN A 43 -13.32 -7.64 -2.81
C ASN A 43 -13.01 -8.80 -1.85
N GLY A 44 -12.59 -8.52 -0.62
CA GLY A 44 -12.17 -9.53 0.35
C GLY A 44 -13.36 -10.15 1.09
N LYS A 45 -13.68 -11.40 0.76
CA LYS A 45 -14.22 -12.35 1.75
C LYS A 45 -13.03 -12.91 2.54
N ILE A 46 -13.15 -12.90 3.87
CA ILE A 46 -12.21 -13.52 4.81
C ILE A 46 -12.21 -15.03 4.61
#